data_AF-A0A656K4N6-F1
#
_entry.id   AF-A0A656K4N6-F1
#
_cell.length_a   1.000
_cell.length_b   1.000
_cell.length_c   1.000
_cell.angle_alpha   90.00
_cell.angle_beta   90.00
_cell.angle_gamma   90.00
#
_symmetry.space_group_name_H-M   'P 1'
#
loop_
_entity.id
_entity.type
_entity.pdbx_description
1 polymer ?
#
loop_
_entity_poly.entity_id
_entity_poly.type
_entity_poly.pdbx_seq_one_letter_code
_entity_poly.pdbx_strand_id
1 'polypeptide(L)' 'DSRFSEHWQLKRDATMASGSLRLSDANGAFDIDWADLRRGLLGVEPAA' A
#
# COMPACT_ATOMS: atom_id res chain seq x y z
N ASP A 1 -13.47 7.77 -12.46
CA ASP A 1 -13.96 7.18 -11.21
C ASP A 1 -13.17 5.92 -10.92
N SER A 2 -12.63 5.76 -9.72
CA SER A 2 -11.78 4.61 -9.38
C SER A 2 -12.56 3.65 -8.51
N ARG A 3 -12.77 2.41 -8.96
CA ARG A 3 -13.38 1.32 -8.16
C ARG A 3 -12.73 1.13 -6.80
N PHE A 4 -11.48 1.56 -6.65
CA PHE A 4 -10.80 1.56 -5.37
C PHE A 4 -11.54 2.45 -4.35
N SER A 5 -11.94 3.66 -4.71
CA SER A 5 -12.63 4.59 -3.81
C SER A 5 -14.05 4.16 -3.45
N GLU A 6 -14.66 3.31 -4.26
CA GLU A 6 -15.99 2.72 -3.99
C GLU A 6 -15.92 1.61 -2.93
N HIS A 7 -14.82 0.85 -2.90
CA HIS A 7 -14.67 -0.33 -2.04
C HIS A 7 -13.70 -0.13 -0.86
N TRP A 8 -12.81 0.86 -0.94
CA TRP A 8 -11.75 1.08 0.02
C TRP A 8 -11.84 2.48 0.63
N GLN A 9 -11.66 2.54 1.94
CA GLN A 9 -11.67 3.78 2.72
C GLN A 9 -10.25 4.12 3.16
N LEU A 10 -9.82 5.36 2.92
CA LEU A 10 -8.50 5.82 3.36
C LEU A 10 -8.57 6.24 4.83
N LYS A 11 -7.77 5.58 5.68
CA LYS A 11 -7.63 5.89 7.10
C LYS A 11 -6.20 6.35 7.38
N ARG A 12 -6.05 7.43 8.16
CA ARG A 12 -4.77 7.87 8.69
C ARG A 12 -4.49 7.14 10.00
N ASP A 13 -3.26 6.67 10.18
CA ASP A 13 -2.80 6.02 11.39
C ASP A 13 -1.47 6.64 11.82
N ALA A 14 -1.45 7.25 13.01
CA ALA A 14 -0.27 7.93 13.53
C ALA A 14 0.79 6.96 14.09
N THR A 15 0.43 5.68 14.26
CA THR A 15 1.34 4.64 14.74
C THR A 15 2.09 3.95 13.59
N MET A 16 1.69 4.20 12.35
CA MET A 16 2.35 3.65 11.17
C MET A 16 3.64 4.39 10.85
N ALA A 17 4.66 3.62 10.44
CA ALA A 17 5.90 4.19 9.95
C ALA A 17 5.67 5.01 8.68
N SER A 18 6.48 6.06 8.52
CA SER A 18 6.46 6.89 7.31
C SER A 18 6.85 6.05 6.10
N GLY A 19 6.04 6.09 5.04
CA GLY A 19 6.27 5.27 3.84
C GLY A 19 5.74 3.84 3.95
N SER A 20 4.99 3.50 4.99
CA SER A 20 4.24 2.24 5.05
C SER A 20 2.77 2.47 4.70
N LEU A 21 2.19 1.54 3.95
CA LEU A 21 0.76 1.46 3.68
C LEU A 21 0.24 0.13 4.18
N ARG A 22 -0.91 0.11 4.85
CA ARG A 22 -1.56 -1.13 5.26
C ARG A 22 -2.86 -1.27 4.48
N LEU A 23 -3.03 -2.40 3.82
CA LEU A 23 -4.27 -2.74 3.14
C LEU A 23 -4.97 -3.79 4.00
N SER A 24 -6.23 -3.54 4.35
CA SER A 24 -6.99 -4.41 5.25
C SER A 24 -8.42 -4.58 4.77
N ASP A 25 -8.87 -5.83 4.72
CA ASP A 25 -10.26 -6.19 4.42
C ASP A 25 -10.78 -7.21 5.46
N ALA A 26 -12.00 -7.71 5.26
CA ALA A 26 -12.62 -8.74 6.11
C ALA A 26 -11.78 -10.03 6.26
N ASN A 27 -10.90 -10.33 5.31
CA ASN A 27 -10.04 -11.51 5.25
C ASN A 27 -8.68 -11.31 5.95
N GLY A 28 -8.36 -10.09 6.40
CA GLY A 28 -7.11 -9.79 7.10
C GLY A 28 -6.46 -8.51 6.63
N ALA A 29 -5.19 -8.33 7.01
CA ALA A 29 -4.39 -7.16 6.73
C ALA A 29 -3.01 -7.53 6.22
N PHE A 30 -2.49 -6.73 5.31
CA PHE A 30 -1.12 -6.83 4.81
C PHE A 30 -0.44 -5.47 4.80
N ASP A 31 0.80 -5.46 5.27
CA ASP A 31 1.66 -4.29 5.23
C ASP A 31 2.41 -4.24 3.91
N ILE A 32 2.43 -3.04 3.33
CA ILE A 32 3.05 -2.72 2.05
C ILE A 32 4.10 -1.67 2.33
N ASP A 33 5.36 -2.00 2.01
CA ASP A 33 6.41 -1.00 1.91
C ASP A 33 6.18 -0.17 0.63
N TRP A 34 6.02 1.15 0.79
CA TRP A 34 5.74 2.02 -0.33
C TRP A 34 6.89 2.11 -1.32
N ALA A 35 8.14 2.03 -0.85
CA ALA A 35 9.30 2.11 -1.73
C ALA A 35 9.36 0.88 -2.65
N ASP A 36 9.11 -0.30 -2.11
CA ASP A 36 9.09 -1.54 -2.89
C ASP A 36 7.88 -1.64 -3.82
N LEU A 37 6.69 -1.25 -3.37
CA LEU A 37 5.52 -1.14 -4.27
C LEU A 37 5.81 -0.18 -5.43
N ARG A 38 6.37 1.00 -5.12
CA ARG A 38 6.72 2.00 -6.14
C ARG A 38 7.77 1.47 -7.10
N ARG A 39 8.81 0.78 -6.63
CA ARG A 39 9.83 0.14 -7.47
C ARG A 39 9.21 -0.85 -8.45
N GLY A 40 8.34 -1.73 -7.96
CA GLY A 40 7.61 -2.70 -8.80
C GLY A 40 6.72 -2.02 -9.85
N LEU A 41 5.95 -0.99 -9.46
CA LEU A 41 5.08 -0.24 -10.38
C LEU A 41 5.86 0.54 -11.45
N LEU A 42 7.07 1.00 -11.13
CA LEU A 42 7.95 1.70 -12.07
C LEU A 42 8.81 0.76 -12.91
N GLY A 43 8.74 -0.56 -12.70
CA GLY A 43 9.59 -1.53 -13.37
C GLY A 43 11.07 -1.40 -12.99
N VAL A 44 11.37 -0.83 -11.83
CA VAL A 44 12.73 -0.74 -11.30
C VAL A 44 13.02 -2.08 -10.62
N GLU A 45 13.54 -3.03 -11.39
CA GLU A 45 14.04 -4.27 -10.80
C GLU A 45 15.20 -3.96 -9.85
N PRO A 46 15.25 -4.59 -8.67
CA PRO A 46 16.45 -4.52 -7.84
C PRO A 46 17.61 -5.05 -8.68
N ALA A 47 18.69 -4.28 -8.77
CA ALA A 47 19.92 -4.74 -9.41
C ALA A 47 20.36 -6.03 -8.69
N ALA A 48 20.49 -7.10 -9.49
CA ALA A 48 20.96 -8.41 -9.05
C ALA A 48 22.36 -8.36 -8.42
#